data_AF-A0A9W9DNL7-F1
#
_entry.id   AF-A0A9W9DNL7-F1
#
_cell.length_a   1.000
_cell.length_b   1.000
_cell.length_c   1.000
_cell.angle_alpha   90.00
_cell.angle_beta   90.00
_cell.angle_gamma   90.00
#
_symmetry.space_group_name_H-M   'P 1'
#
loop_
_entity.id
_entity.type
_entity.pdbx_description
1 polymer ?
#
loop_
_entity_poly.entity_id
_entity_poly.type
_entity_poly.pdbx_seq_one_letter_code
_entity_poly.pdbx_strand_id
1 'polypeptide(L)'
;MSHLHQDPATSRAGEGLENAPPPSTTNDDRTDEERKKEGNIAERLSRLIEDANSRVVPLTKMIRKHIENMEAHPDNERNEDKLVQQVRPLLQQAEKIMNECQGMVKGADPDNKISNKAKRHQQAHTATPEEQRLAEALKVMIEEVGGTIEWARDKLDSFPKAKRDLVAGVGMLLAAVSNLVNNLLSGLGLNSLLTGILGATGLDKIFIGLGFGHLFPNANKKK
;
A
#
# COMPACT_ATOMS: atom_id res chain seq x y z
N MET A 1 53.29 7.66 -64.40
CA MET A 1 53.06 7.20 -63.02
C MET A 1 52.70 8.43 -62.21
N SER A 2 51.54 8.64 -61.60
CA SER A 2 50.29 7.90 -61.47
C SER A 2 49.26 8.94 -60.95
N HIS A 3 48.01 8.79 -61.34
CA HIS A 3 46.89 9.71 -61.12
C HIS A 3 46.67 10.17 -59.66
N LEU A 4 46.46 11.47 -59.47
CA LEU A 4 45.85 12.06 -58.27
C LEU A 4 44.35 12.27 -58.56
N HIS A 5 43.50 11.54 -57.84
CA HIS A 5 42.03 11.58 -57.93
C HIS A 5 41.47 12.66 -56.99
N GLN A 6 40.49 13.41 -57.47
CA GLN A 6 39.60 14.28 -56.69
C GLN A 6 38.60 13.44 -55.89
N ASP A 7 38.21 13.90 -54.69
CA ASP A 7 36.84 14.38 -54.45
C ASP A 7 36.60 15.00 -53.04
N PRO A 8 35.54 15.83 -52.87
CA PRO A 8 35.32 16.75 -51.75
C PRO A 8 34.12 16.37 -50.84
N ALA A 9 33.74 17.28 -49.91
CA ALA A 9 32.59 17.28 -48.99
C ALA A 9 32.84 16.57 -47.64
N THR A 10 32.35 17.01 -46.47
CA THR A 10 31.05 17.63 -46.21
C THR A 10 31.05 18.31 -44.83
N SER A 11 30.36 19.46 -44.77
CA SER A 11 29.76 20.09 -43.59
C SER A 11 28.96 19.12 -42.71
N ARG A 12 29.07 19.24 -41.37
CA ARG A 12 27.97 19.13 -40.39
C ARG A 12 28.52 19.16 -38.96
N ALA A 13 28.76 20.36 -38.45
CA ALA A 13 28.84 20.61 -37.01
C ALA A 13 27.59 21.41 -36.64
N GLY A 14 26.52 20.71 -36.25
CA GLY A 14 25.27 21.34 -35.88
C GLY A 14 24.08 20.41 -36.04
N GLU A 15 23.94 19.44 -35.14
CA GLU A 15 22.71 18.67 -34.92
C GLU A 15 22.95 17.80 -33.68
N GLY A 16 22.39 18.18 -32.54
CA GLY A 16 22.58 17.40 -31.31
C GLY A 16 21.95 17.92 -30.02
N LEU A 17 21.26 19.06 -30.03
CA LEU A 17 20.63 19.60 -28.81
C LEU A 17 19.11 19.79 -28.91
N GLU A 18 18.46 19.35 -29.99
CA GLU A 18 17.01 19.60 -30.20
C GLU A 18 16.09 18.50 -29.62
N ASN A 19 16.61 17.60 -28.78
CA ASN A 19 15.81 16.56 -28.11
C ASN A 19 16.08 16.47 -26.60
N ALA A 20 16.43 17.60 -25.96
CA ALA A 20 16.21 17.70 -24.52
C ALA A 20 14.69 17.80 -24.30
N PRO A 21 14.06 16.93 -23.46
CA PRO A 21 12.69 17.16 -23.06
C PRO A 21 12.60 18.58 -22.48
N PRO A 22 11.55 19.35 -22.79
CA PRO A 22 11.40 20.69 -22.24
C PRO A 22 11.54 20.61 -20.71
N PRO A 23 12.17 21.61 -20.06
CA PRO A 23 12.19 21.67 -18.61
C PRO A 23 10.76 21.52 -18.13
N SER A 24 10.50 20.54 -17.27
CA SER A 24 9.15 20.30 -16.74
C SER A 24 8.66 21.60 -16.11
N THR A 25 7.75 22.28 -16.79
CA THR A 25 7.05 23.45 -16.25
C THR A 25 6.00 22.94 -15.27
N THR A 26 6.44 22.37 -14.15
CA THR A 26 5.62 22.30 -12.95
C THR A 26 5.93 23.56 -12.15
N ASN A 27 5.50 24.73 -12.67
CA ASN A 27 5.43 25.90 -11.83
C ASN A 27 4.34 25.59 -10.80
N ASP A 28 4.79 25.29 -9.60
CA ASP A 28 3.92 25.08 -8.47
C ASP A 28 3.41 26.46 -8.02
N ASP A 29 2.30 26.89 -8.63
CA ASP A 29 1.65 28.20 -8.41
C ASP A 29 1.09 28.39 -6.98
N ARG A 30 1.30 27.42 -6.08
CA ARG A 30 0.93 27.52 -4.67
C ARG A 30 1.80 28.53 -3.93
N THR A 31 1.14 29.32 -3.09
CA THR A 31 1.81 30.14 -2.09
C THR A 31 2.53 29.27 -1.06
N ASP A 32 3.57 29.82 -0.42
CA ASP A 32 4.27 29.14 0.68
C ASP A 32 3.31 28.78 1.85
N GLU A 33 2.29 29.61 2.07
CA GLU A 33 1.25 29.36 3.07
C GLU A 33 0.40 28.13 2.74
N GLU A 34 0.02 27.96 1.48
CA GLU A 34 -0.72 26.77 1.03
C GLU A 34 0.13 25.52 1.17
N ARG A 35 1.41 25.57 0.74
CA ARG A 35 2.34 24.44 0.89
C ARG A 35 2.49 24.03 2.35
N LYS A 36 2.63 25.00 3.25
CA LYS A 36 2.74 24.75 4.69
C LYS A 36 1.46 24.18 5.29
N LYS A 37 0.29 24.68 4.88
CA LYS A 37 -1.02 24.14 5.33
C LYS A 37 -1.20 22.70 4.86
N GLU A 38 -0.90 22.41 3.60
CA GLU A 38 -1.00 21.05 3.04
C GLU A 38 -0.02 20.09 3.73
N GLY A 39 1.23 20.51 3.96
CA GLY A 39 2.23 19.72 4.70
C GLY A 39 1.79 19.41 6.13
N ASN A 40 1.22 20.39 6.84
CA ASN A 40 0.68 20.18 8.19
C ASN A 40 -0.47 19.16 8.21
N ILE A 41 -1.32 19.13 7.18
CA ILE A 41 -2.40 18.14 7.09
C ILE A 41 -1.81 16.76 6.79
N ALA A 42 -0.85 16.64 5.87
CA ALA A 42 -0.18 15.37 5.58
C ALA A 42 0.52 14.79 6.82
N GLU A 43 1.20 15.64 7.59
CA GLU A 43 1.85 15.28 8.86
C GLU A 43 0.81 14.91 9.94
N ARG A 44 -0.36 15.56 9.97
CA ARG A 44 -1.43 15.16 10.88
C ARG A 44 -1.99 13.79 10.50
N LEU A 45 -2.23 13.55 9.21
CA LEU A 45 -2.73 12.27 8.70
C LEU A 45 -1.75 11.13 8.99
N SER A 46 -0.44 11.35 8.78
CA SER A 46 0.58 10.33 9.04
C SER A 46 0.57 9.89 10.50
N ARG A 47 0.54 10.84 11.45
CA ARG A 47 0.48 10.55 12.89
C ARG A 47 -0.77 9.77 13.29
N LEU A 48 -1.93 10.09 12.71
CA LEU A 48 -3.18 9.37 13.01
C LEU A 48 -3.10 7.90 12.57
N ILE A 49 -2.53 7.65 11.40
CA ILE A 49 -2.36 6.30 10.84
C ILE A 49 -1.27 5.54 11.60
N GLU A 50 -0.18 6.20 11.99
CA GLU A 50 0.87 5.62 12.83
C GLU A 50 0.34 5.21 14.22
N ASP A 51 -0.49 6.05 14.86
CA ASP A 51 -1.15 5.69 16.13
C ASP A 51 -2.01 4.44 15.96
N ALA A 52 -2.85 4.41 14.91
CA ALA A 52 -3.69 3.26 14.60
C ALA A 52 -2.84 1.99 14.36
N ASN A 53 -1.76 2.09 13.58
CA ASN A 53 -0.84 0.98 13.34
C ASN A 53 -0.22 0.47 14.65
N SER A 54 0.24 1.36 15.52
CA SER A 54 0.85 0.97 16.80
C SER A 54 -0.09 0.14 17.68
N ARG A 55 -1.41 0.34 17.54
CA ARG A 55 -2.46 -0.33 18.31
C ARG A 55 -3.00 -1.59 17.61
N VAL A 56 -3.14 -1.59 16.28
CA VAL A 56 -3.73 -2.71 15.52
C VAL A 56 -2.71 -3.80 15.21
N VAL A 57 -1.47 -3.44 14.86
CA VAL A 57 -0.43 -4.43 14.48
C VAL A 57 -0.17 -5.48 15.57
N PRO A 58 -0.14 -5.14 16.87
CA PRO A 58 -0.05 -6.17 17.92
C PRO A 58 -1.25 -7.13 17.92
N LEU A 59 -2.45 -6.64 17.61
CA LEU A 59 -3.67 -7.46 17.55
C LEU A 59 -3.61 -8.45 16.38
N THR A 60 -3.16 -8.00 15.21
CA THR A 60 -3.01 -8.87 14.03
C THR A 60 -1.97 -9.96 14.29
N LYS A 61 -0.87 -9.64 14.97
CA LYS A 61 0.13 -10.63 15.40
C LYS A 61 -0.43 -11.66 16.39
N MET A 62 -1.29 -11.24 17.32
CA MET A 62 -1.96 -12.18 18.22
C MET A 62 -2.96 -13.08 17.47
N ILE A 63 -3.76 -12.53 16.55
CA ILE A 63 -4.66 -13.30 15.69
C ILE A 63 -3.89 -14.38 14.93
N ARG A 64 -2.78 -13.98 14.29
CA ARG A 64 -1.88 -14.89 13.58
C ARG A 64 -1.40 -16.03 14.47
N LYS A 65 -0.86 -15.70 15.64
CA LYS A 65 -0.38 -16.69 16.61
C LYS A 65 -1.46 -17.69 17.03
N HIS A 66 -2.70 -17.23 17.25
CA HIS A 66 -3.80 -18.14 17.61
C HIS A 66 -4.16 -19.11 16.48
N ILE A 67 -4.16 -18.64 15.23
CA ILE A 67 -4.43 -19.46 14.05
C ILE A 67 -3.28 -20.45 13.80
N GLU A 68 -2.03 -20.00 13.81
CA GLU A 68 -0.85 -20.86 13.63
C GLU A 68 -0.76 -21.94 14.71
N ASN A 69 -1.05 -21.58 15.97
CA ASN A 69 -1.12 -22.56 17.05
C ASN A 69 -2.21 -23.61 16.80
N MET A 70 -3.36 -23.23 16.24
CA MET A 70 -4.41 -24.19 15.88
C MET A 70 -3.94 -25.13 14.77
N GLU A 71 -3.33 -24.59 13.72
CA GLU A 71 -2.82 -25.37 12.59
C GLU A 71 -1.78 -26.42 13.01
N ALA A 72 -0.93 -26.07 13.98
CA ALA A 72 0.12 -26.95 14.50
C ALA A 72 -0.41 -28.19 15.24
N HIS A 73 -1.67 -28.19 15.69
CA HIS A 73 -2.26 -29.37 16.32
C HIS A 73 -2.77 -30.38 15.28
N PRO A 74 -2.69 -31.70 15.58
CA PRO A 74 -3.38 -32.73 14.82
C PRO A 74 -4.89 -32.46 14.70
N ASP A 75 -5.51 -32.84 13.58
CA ASP A 75 -6.91 -32.52 13.27
C ASP A 75 -7.89 -32.90 14.39
N ASN A 76 -7.67 -34.02 15.09
CA ASN A 76 -8.49 -34.51 16.20
C ASN A 76 -8.31 -33.74 17.52
N GLU A 77 -7.28 -32.89 17.63
CA GLU A 77 -6.97 -32.09 18.82
C GLU A 77 -7.31 -30.60 18.63
N ARG A 78 -7.71 -30.21 17.41
CA ARG A 78 -8.07 -28.84 17.07
C ARG A 78 -9.36 -28.41 17.76
N ASN A 79 -9.29 -27.35 18.55
CA ASN A 79 -10.43 -26.79 19.28
C ASN A 79 -10.90 -25.46 18.68
N GLU A 80 -11.74 -25.55 17.65
CA GLU A 80 -12.24 -24.38 16.93
C GLU A 80 -13.02 -23.39 17.83
N ASP A 81 -13.72 -23.86 18.87
CA ASP A 81 -14.42 -22.97 19.82
C ASP A 81 -13.44 -22.09 20.60
N LYS A 82 -12.33 -22.68 21.04
CA LYS A 82 -11.26 -21.95 21.73
C LYS A 82 -10.61 -20.92 20.80
N LEU A 83 -10.42 -21.26 19.52
CA LEU A 83 -9.92 -20.29 18.53
C LEU A 83 -10.89 -19.12 18.38
N VAL A 84 -12.19 -19.38 18.27
CA VAL A 84 -13.22 -18.32 18.18
C VAL A 84 -13.18 -17.42 19.41
N GLN A 85 -13.10 -18.00 20.61
CA GLN A 85 -13.03 -17.24 21.87
C GLN A 85 -11.79 -16.34 21.95
N GLN A 86 -10.67 -16.77 21.38
CA GLN A 86 -9.42 -16.02 21.39
C GLN A 86 -9.37 -14.93 20.30
N VAL A 87 -9.83 -15.24 19.07
CA VAL A 87 -9.69 -14.36 17.91
C VAL A 87 -10.78 -13.30 17.83
N ARG A 88 -12.03 -13.64 18.17
CA ARG A 88 -13.16 -12.72 18.10
C ARG A 88 -12.95 -11.39 18.83
N PRO A 89 -12.50 -11.35 20.10
CA PRO A 89 -12.28 -10.07 20.79
C PRO A 89 -11.18 -9.23 20.15
N LEU A 90 -10.14 -9.87 19.57
CA LEU A 90 -9.07 -9.17 18.86
C LEU A 90 -9.57 -8.50 17.58
N LEU A 91 -10.42 -9.19 16.82
CA LEU A 91 -11.06 -8.63 15.62
C LEU A 91 -11.93 -7.43 15.96
N GLN A 92 -12.77 -7.54 16.99
CA GLN A 92 -13.63 -6.44 17.44
C GLN A 92 -12.82 -5.22 17.90
N GLN A 93 -11.72 -5.45 18.62
CA GLN A 93 -10.84 -4.37 19.06
C GLN A 93 -10.13 -3.71 17.88
N ALA A 94 -9.63 -4.50 16.93
CA ALA A 94 -8.99 -3.99 15.72
C ALA A 94 -9.98 -3.17 14.88
N GLU A 95 -11.20 -3.67 14.67
CA GLU A 95 -12.26 -2.97 13.95
C GLU A 95 -12.59 -1.61 14.59
N LYS A 96 -12.72 -1.57 15.93
CA LYS A 96 -12.95 -0.34 16.67
C LYS A 96 -11.85 0.70 16.41
N ILE A 97 -10.58 0.29 16.47
CA ILE A 97 -9.44 1.20 16.22
C ILE A 97 -9.46 1.70 14.78
N MET A 98 -9.73 0.82 13.81
CA MET A 98 -9.79 1.18 12.39
C MET A 98 -10.90 2.19 12.10
N ASN A 99 -12.09 1.99 12.68
CA ASN A 99 -13.22 2.92 12.54
C ASN A 99 -12.95 4.27 13.20
N GLU A 100 -12.32 4.29 14.38
CA GLU A 100 -11.83 5.52 15.04
C GLU A 100 -10.85 6.28 14.14
N CYS A 101 -9.84 5.57 13.60
CA CYS A 101 -8.86 6.14 12.68
C CYS A 101 -9.53 6.73 11.43
N GLN A 102 -10.48 6.01 10.85
CA GLN A 102 -11.23 6.47 9.68
C GLN A 102 -12.00 7.76 9.95
N GLY A 103 -12.66 7.87 11.11
CA GLY A 103 -13.34 9.10 11.52
C GLY A 103 -12.37 10.28 11.67
N MET A 104 -11.22 10.05 12.32
CA MET A 104 -10.20 11.10 12.52
C MET A 104 -9.57 11.56 11.21
N VAL A 105 -9.26 10.62 10.30
CA VAL A 105 -8.73 10.90 8.97
C VAL A 105 -9.74 11.71 8.15
N LYS A 106 -11.01 11.31 8.13
CA LYS A 106 -12.06 12.04 7.41
C LYS A 106 -12.27 13.45 7.98
N GLY A 107 -12.10 13.63 9.30
CA GLY A 107 -12.14 14.95 9.92
C GLY A 107 -10.93 15.83 9.59
N ALA A 108 -9.78 15.23 9.30
CA ALA A 108 -8.55 15.95 8.94
C ALA A 108 -8.47 16.31 7.44
N ASP A 109 -9.01 15.46 6.56
CA ASP A 109 -9.05 15.67 5.11
C ASP A 109 -10.45 15.28 4.55
N PRO A 110 -11.48 16.14 4.74
CA PRO A 110 -12.86 15.80 4.38
C PRO A 110 -13.08 15.49 2.91
N ASP A 111 -12.32 16.16 2.02
CA ASP A 111 -12.44 16.00 0.57
C ASP A 111 -11.35 15.08 -0.02
N ASN A 112 -10.54 14.44 0.83
CA ASN A 112 -9.39 13.62 0.43
C ASN A 112 -8.38 14.39 -0.45
N LYS A 113 -8.35 15.73 -0.39
CA LYS A 113 -7.55 16.58 -1.29
C LYS A 113 -6.06 16.38 -1.04
N ILE A 114 -5.67 16.30 0.23
CA ILE A 114 -4.26 16.17 0.63
C ILE A 114 -3.78 14.76 0.36
N SER A 115 -4.61 13.77 0.68
CA SER A 115 -4.30 12.36 0.47
C SER A 115 -4.14 12.01 -1.02
N ASN A 116 -5.05 12.52 -1.86
CA ASN A 116 -4.95 12.37 -3.32
C ASN A 116 -3.73 13.09 -3.91
N LYS A 117 -3.34 14.24 -3.35
CA LYS A 117 -2.16 14.99 -3.79
C LYS A 117 -0.86 14.29 -3.40
N ALA A 118 -0.73 13.89 -2.13
CA ALA A 118 0.41 13.14 -1.60
C ALA A 118 0.74 11.93 -2.50
N LYS A 119 -0.31 11.21 -2.90
CA LYS A 119 -0.24 10.09 -3.84
C LYS A 119 0.28 10.46 -5.23
N ARG A 120 -0.22 11.55 -5.84
CA ARG A 120 0.28 12.02 -7.14
C ARG A 120 1.75 12.40 -7.06
N HIS A 121 2.15 13.05 -5.97
CA HIS A 121 3.55 13.41 -5.76
C HIS A 121 4.43 12.19 -5.51
N GLN A 122 3.94 11.16 -4.80
CA GLN A 122 4.65 9.89 -4.65
C GLN A 122 4.94 9.23 -6.00
N GLN A 123 3.94 9.12 -6.87
CA GLN A 123 4.10 8.54 -8.21
C GLN A 123 5.01 9.36 -9.13
N ALA A 124 4.98 10.68 -8.99
CA ALA A 124 5.83 11.58 -9.75
C ALA A 124 7.25 11.70 -9.17
N HIS A 125 7.56 11.01 -8.06
CA HIS A 125 8.80 11.17 -7.29
C HIS A 125 9.08 12.61 -6.84
N THR A 126 8.01 13.37 -6.54
CA THR A 126 8.05 14.77 -6.08
C THR A 126 7.44 14.96 -4.69
N ALA A 127 7.18 13.86 -3.96
CA ALA A 127 6.57 13.90 -2.64
C ALA A 127 7.44 14.62 -1.62
N THR A 128 6.80 15.51 -0.86
CA THR A 128 7.38 16.15 0.32
C THR A 128 7.67 15.13 1.43
N PRO A 129 8.54 15.45 2.41
CA PRO A 129 8.81 14.55 3.53
C PRO A 129 7.55 14.11 4.29
N GLU A 130 6.60 15.02 4.48
CA GLU A 130 5.33 14.75 5.18
C GLU A 130 4.45 13.78 4.39
N GLU A 131 4.40 13.94 3.06
CA GLU A 131 3.68 13.04 2.15
C GLU A 131 4.36 11.66 2.04
N GLN A 132 5.71 11.60 2.11
CA GLN A 132 6.46 10.34 2.19
C GLN A 132 6.15 9.58 3.47
N ARG A 133 6.12 10.27 4.61
CA ARG A 133 5.75 9.67 5.89
C ARG A 133 4.32 9.14 5.89
N LEU A 134 3.38 9.90 5.34
CA LEU A 134 2.00 9.46 5.16
C LEU A 134 1.92 8.18 4.32
N ALA A 135 2.68 8.10 3.22
CA ALA A 135 2.73 6.91 2.37
C ALA A 135 3.30 5.68 3.11
N GLU A 136 4.37 5.84 3.89
CA GLU A 136 4.95 4.73 4.66
C GLU A 136 3.99 4.25 5.76
N ALA A 137 3.31 5.16 6.45
CA ALA A 137 2.30 4.81 7.45
C ALA A 137 1.15 3.99 6.82
N LEU A 138 0.70 4.38 5.62
CA LEU A 138 -0.32 3.63 4.88
C LEU A 138 0.15 2.26 4.42
N LYS A 139 1.40 2.17 3.97
CA LYS A 139 2.00 0.90 3.57
C LYS A 139 2.03 -0.09 4.74
N VAL A 140 2.50 0.32 5.92
CA VAL A 140 2.50 -0.53 7.12
C VAL A 140 1.09 -1.04 7.43
N MET A 141 0.08 -0.18 7.32
CA MET A 141 -1.31 -0.57 7.55
C MET A 141 -1.79 -1.63 6.56
N ILE A 142 -1.49 -1.46 5.27
CA ILE A 142 -1.88 -2.41 4.21
C ILE A 142 -1.15 -3.75 4.40
N GLU A 143 0.16 -3.72 4.62
CA GLU A 143 0.99 -4.92 4.71
C GLU A 143 0.69 -5.71 6.00
N GLU A 144 0.70 -5.05 7.15
CA GLU A 144 0.55 -5.75 8.43
C GLU A 144 -0.92 -6.05 8.74
N VAL A 145 -1.84 -5.13 8.47
CA VAL A 145 -3.28 -5.32 8.79
C VAL A 145 -3.99 -6.00 7.64
N GLY A 146 -3.95 -5.42 6.44
CA GLY A 146 -4.59 -6.00 5.26
C GLY A 146 -4.07 -7.42 4.97
N GLY A 147 -2.74 -7.56 4.89
CA GLY A 147 -2.10 -8.85 4.61
C GLY A 147 -2.40 -9.94 5.66
N THR A 148 -2.42 -9.60 6.95
CA THR A 148 -2.75 -10.58 7.99
C THR A 148 -4.22 -11.00 7.95
N ILE A 149 -5.14 -10.10 7.61
CA ILE A 149 -6.57 -10.38 7.55
C ILE A 149 -6.93 -11.22 6.32
N GLU A 150 -6.31 -10.96 5.17
CA GLU A 150 -6.42 -11.83 4.00
C GLU A 150 -5.87 -13.23 4.28
N TRP A 151 -4.66 -13.31 4.85
CA TRP A 151 -4.07 -14.58 5.26
C TRP A 151 -4.97 -15.34 6.26
N ALA A 152 -5.52 -14.64 7.27
CA ALA A 152 -6.38 -15.27 8.27
C ALA A 152 -7.67 -15.81 7.64
N ARG A 153 -8.25 -15.07 6.68
CA ARG A 153 -9.44 -15.52 5.93
C ARG A 153 -9.17 -16.85 5.21
N ASP A 154 -8.04 -16.95 4.51
CA ASP A 154 -7.67 -18.15 3.77
C ASP A 154 -7.40 -19.33 4.72
N LYS A 155 -6.73 -19.07 5.85
CA LYS A 155 -6.47 -20.11 6.87
C LYS A 155 -7.74 -20.66 7.51
N LEU A 156 -8.74 -19.82 7.72
CA LEU A 156 -10.02 -20.27 8.28
C LEU A 156 -10.76 -21.26 7.38
N ASP A 157 -10.42 -21.39 6.08
CA ASP A 157 -11.00 -22.43 5.23
C ASP A 157 -10.73 -23.85 5.71
N SER A 158 -9.66 -24.05 6.50
CA SER A 158 -9.33 -25.33 7.15
C SER A 158 -10.10 -25.58 8.46
N PHE A 159 -10.86 -24.59 8.93
CA PHE A 159 -11.57 -24.60 10.22
C PHE A 159 -13.05 -24.21 10.02
N PRO A 160 -13.92 -25.13 9.56
CA PRO A 160 -15.27 -24.79 9.12
C PRO A 160 -16.16 -24.17 10.20
N LYS A 161 -16.01 -24.58 11.47
CA LYS A 161 -16.76 -24.01 12.60
C LYS A 161 -16.26 -22.62 12.95
N ALA A 162 -14.94 -22.45 13.07
CA ALA A 162 -14.32 -21.16 13.35
C ALA A 162 -14.57 -20.16 12.20
N LYS A 163 -14.51 -20.61 10.94
CA LYS A 163 -14.85 -19.81 9.76
C LYS A 163 -16.26 -19.25 9.86
N ARG A 164 -17.27 -20.07 10.12
CA ARG A 164 -18.66 -19.62 10.26
C ARG A 164 -18.78 -18.47 11.27
N ASP A 165 -18.02 -18.55 12.36
CA ASP A 165 -18.15 -17.67 13.50
C ASP A 165 -17.23 -16.43 13.42
N LEU A 166 -16.15 -16.48 12.63
CA LEU A 166 -15.15 -15.41 12.51
C LEU A 166 -15.17 -14.68 11.15
N VAL A 167 -15.69 -15.30 10.08
CA VAL A 167 -15.64 -14.74 8.71
C VAL A 167 -16.27 -13.35 8.62
N ALA A 168 -17.34 -13.10 9.39
CA ALA A 168 -17.99 -11.80 9.43
C ALA A 168 -17.06 -10.72 10.03
N GLY A 169 -16.38 -11.02 11.14
CA GLY A 169 -15.45 -10.09 11.79
C GLY A 169 -14.19 -9.85 10.96
N VAL A 170 -13.64 -10.90 10.36
CA VAL A 170 -12.51 -10.82 9.41
C VAL A 170 -12.90 -9.96 8.21
N GLY A 171 -14.09 -10.19 7.64
CA GLY A 171 -14.62 -9.41 6.52
C GLY A 171 -14.88 -7.94 6.86
N MET A 172 -15.43 -7.65 8.05
CA MET A 172 -15.66 -6.27 8.51
C MET A 172 -14.34 -5.53 8.72
N LEU A 173 -13.33 -6.17 9.32
CA LEU A 173 -12.02 -5.57 9.47
C LEU A 173 -11.33 -5.33 8.12
N LEU A 174 -11.42 -6.28 7.19
CA LEU A 174 -10.92 -6.10 5.82
C LEU A 174 -11.63 -4.92 5.13
N ALA A 175 -12.94 -4.80 5.31
CA ALA A 175 -13.72 -3.68 4.79
C ALA A 175 -13.30 -2.35 5.43
N ALA A 176 -13.00 -2.31 6.73
CA ALA A 176 -12.51 -1.10 7.40
C ALA A 176 -11.14 -0.66 6.85
N VAL A 177 -10.18 -1.58 6.70
CA VAL A 177 -8.88 -1.28 6.05
C VAL A 177 -9.10 -0.81 4.63
N SER A 178 -9.90 -1.54 3.85
CA SER A 178 -10.18 -1.21 2.46
C SER A 178 -10.86 0.14 2.33
N ASN A 179 -11.81 0.48 3.21
CA ASN A 179 -12.48 1.77 3.18
C ASN A 179 -11.54 2.91 3.53
N LEU A 180 -10.70 2.75 4.55
CA LEU A 180 -9.72 3.77 4.92
C LEU A 180 -8.72 4.01 3.78
N VAL A 181 -8.15 2.93 3.26
CA VAL A 181 -7.22 2.95 2.15
C VAL A 181 -7.89 3.50 0.89
N ASN A 182 -9.10 3.07 0.54
CA ASN A 182 -9.83 3.58 -0.63
C ASN A 182 -10.23 5.03 -0.50
N ASN A 183 -10.58 5.51 0.69
CA ASN A 183 -10.86 6.91 0.92
C ASN A 183 -9.61 7.76 0.70
N LEU A 184 -8.46 7.30 1.20
CA LEU A 184 -7.18 7.97 1.04
C LEU A 184 -6.60 7.82 -0.37
N LEU A 185 -6.99 6.78 -1.10
CA LEU A 185 -6.44 6.40 -2.40
C LEU A 185 -7.46 6.41 -3.54
N SER A 186 -8.60 7.08 -3.34
CA SER A 186 -9.63 7.19 -4.36
C SER A 186 -9.04 7.69 -5.70
N GLY A 187 -9.49 7.12 -6.83
CA GLY A 187 -9.14 7.60 -8.17
C GLY A 187 -7.97 6.95 -8.93
N LEU A 188 -7.27 5.93 -8.39
CA LEU A 188 -6.28 5.15 -9.19
C LEU A 188 -6.56 3.63 -9.24
N GLY A 189 -7.58 3.16 -8.53
CA GLY A 189 -7.82 1.73 -8.31
C GLY A 189 -6.75 1.12 -7.38
N LEU A 190 -7.15 0.27 -6.42
CA LEU A 190 -6.21 -0.39 -5.49
C LEU A 190 -5.07 -1.08 -6.25
N ASN A 191 -5.37 -1.62 -7.44
CA ASN A 191 -4.43 -2.37 -8.24
C ASN A 191 -3.17 -1.55 -8.61
N SER A 192 -3.32 -0.26 -8.95
CA SER A 192 -2.16 0.57 -9.33
C SER A 192 -1.28 0.93 -8.12
N LEU A 193 -1.88 1.07 -6.94
CA LEU A 193 -1.13 1.35 -5.71
C LEU A 193 -0.48 0.10 -5.14
N LEU A 194 -1.18 -1.04 -5.10
CA LEU A 194 -0.58 -2.30 -4.70
C LEU A 194 0.61 -2.63 -5.62
N THR A 195 0.43 -2.47 -6.94
CA THR A 195 1.53 -2.66 -7.92
C THR A 195 2.63 -1.62 -7.74
N GLY A 196 2.31 -0.37 -7.35
CA GLY A 196 3.28 0.69 -7.08
C GLY A 196 4.09 0.45 -5.82
N ILE A 197 3.47 0.00 -4.73
CA ILE A 197 4.16 -0.36 -3.47
C ILE A 197 4.99 -1.63 -3.69
N LEU A 198 4.41 -2.68 -4.26
CA LEU A 198 5.13 -3.94 -4.55
C LEU A 198 6.32 -3.71 -5.51
N GLY A 199 6.15 -2.84 -6.52
CA GLY A 199 7.21 -2.47 -7.45
C GLY A 199 8.27 -1.53 -6.87
N ALA A 200 7.89 -0.58 -6.00
CA ALA A 200 8.82 0.36 -5.38
C ALA A 200 9.63 -0.26 -4.21
N THR A 201 9.10 -1.30 -3.57
CA THR A 201 9.72 -1.94 -2.39
C THR A 201 10.44 -3.25 -2.73
N GLY A 202 10.27 -3.79 -3.94
CA GLY A 202 10.87 -5.07 -4.35
C GLY A 202 10.21 -6.31 -3.74
N LEU A 203 9.05 -6.14 -3.09
CA LEU A 203 8.25 -7.22 -2.51
C LEU A 203 7.66 -8.14 -3.60
N ASP A 204 7.48 -7.63 -4.82
CA ASP A 204 7.14 -8.43 -6.00
C ASP A 204 8.04 -9.68 -6.15
N LYS A 205 9.34 -9.52 -5.92
CA LYS A 205 10.32 -10.63 -6.00
C LYS A 205 10.21 -11.62 -4.85
N ILE A 206 9.82 -11.17 -3.66
CA ILE A 206 9.64 -12.02 -2.48
C ILE A 206 8.35 -12.84 -2.61
N PHE A 207 7.26 -12.23 -3.08
CA PHE A 207 6.00 -12.94 -3.34
C PHE A 207 6.10 -13.93 -4.51
N ILE A 208 6.86 -13.59 -5.56
CA ILE A 208 7.17 -14.53 -6.65
C ILE A 208 8.07 -15.68 -6.15
N GLY A 209 9.06 -15.39 -5.30
CA GLY A 209 9.96 -16.39 -4.71
C GLY A 209 9.29 -17.36 -3.73
N LEU A 210 8.16 -16.98 -3.14
CA LEU A 210 7.35 -17.80 -2.23
C LEU A 210 6.22 -18.59 -2.92
N GLY A 211 6.15 -18.57 -4.26
CA GLY A 211 5.18 -19.38 -5.02
C GLY A 211 3.79 -18.75 -5.23
N PHE A 212 3.58 -17.51 -4.78
CA PHE A 212 2.32 -16.77 -4.98
C PHE A 212 2.21 -16.09 -6.36
N GLY A 213 3.13 -16.36 -7.29
CA GLY A 213 3.15 -15.75 -8.63
C GLY A 213 1.91 -16.04 -9.50
N HIS A 214 1.13 -17.07 -9.17
CA HIS A 214 -0.11 -17.41 -9.88
C HIS A 214 -1.26 -16.42 -9.62
N LEU A 215 -1.21 -15.65 -8.52
CA LEU A 215 -2.16 -14.58 -8.23
C LEU A 215 -1.91 -13.33 -9.10
N PHE A 216 -0.75 -13.27 -9.77
CA PHE A 216 -0.34 -12.13 -10.60
C PHE A 216 0.09 -12.58 -12.00
N PRO A 217 -0.85 -12.92 -12.90
CA PRO A 217 -0.58 -13.51 -14.21
C PRO A 217 0.26 -12.62 -15.17
N ASN A 218 0.47 -11.34 -14.84
CA ASN A 218 1.30 -10.42 -15.63
C ASN A 218 2.72 -10.21 -15.07
N ALA A 219 3.09 -10.81 -13.94
CA ALA A 219 4.41 -10.62 -13.33
C ALA A 219 5.56 -11.31 -14.11
N ASN A 220 5.24 -12.25 -15.01
CA ASN A 220 6.23 -13.01 -15.77
C ASN A 220 6.46 -12.52 -17.22
N LYS A 221 5.85 -11.41 -17.64
CA LYS A 221 6.16 -10.82 -18.95
C LYS A 221 7.42 -9.97 -18.84
N LYS A 222 8.57 -10.63 -18.98
CA LYS A 222 9.83 -9.96 -19.34
C LYS A 222 9.60 -9.16 -20.62
N LYS A 223 9.92 -7.86 -20.58
CA LYS A 223 10.35 -7.15 -21.79
C LYS A 223 11.68 -7.72 -22.24
#